data_AF-A0AAV3Y881-F1
#
_entry.id   AF-A0AAV3Y881-F1
#
_cell.length_a   1.000
_cell.length_b   1.000
_cell.length_c   1.000
_cell.angle_alpha   90.00
_cell.angle_beta   90.00
_cell.angle_gamma   90.00
#
_symmetry.space_group_name_H-M   'P 1'
#
loop_
_entity.id
_entity.type
_entity.pdbx_description
1 polymer ?
#
loop_
_entity_poly.entity_id
_entity_poly.type
_entity_poly.pdbx_seq_one_letter_code
_entity_poly.pdbx_strand_id
1 'polypeptide(L)'
;MLVAATSTIGDCIQWLRGLGLLPTNKGCQQCGTQMTEVNDAKPNDGKRWRFPLKTCTKECSIRDGSFFGDGTRLELRVIIDLLYHYACGNATSKNLGRECGLAAEAFVNLHNYVRGVFGEYFLRHSARIGGQGHRVEIDESVFHKRKANVGRVWTHSGCLEA
;
A
#
# COMPACT_ATOMS: atom_id res chain seq x y z
N MET A 1 -10.01 -13.15 -12.44
CA MET A 1 -8.67 -13.41 -11.85
C MET A 1 -8.53 -12.73 -10.49
N LEU A 2 -8.73 -11.41 -10.36
CA LEU A 2 -8.68 -10.72 -9.05
C LEU A 2 -9.96 -10.94 -8.20
N VAL A 3 -11.14 -10.85 -8.82
CA VAL A 3 -12.45 -11.06 -8.15
C VAL A 3 -12.55 -12.42 -7.46
N ALA A 4 -11.95 -13.46 -8.05
CA ALA A 4 -11.88 -14.80 -7.46
C ALA A 4 -10.92 -14.85 -6.26
N ALA A 5 -9.76 -14.20 -6.38
CA ALA A 5 -8.75 -14.14 -5.31
C ALA A 5 -9.23 -13.30 -4.11
N THR A 6 -10.04 -12.27 -4.33
CA THR A 6 -10.64 -11.45 -3.26
C THR A 6 -12.08 -11.85 -2.94
N SER A 7 -12.51 -13.08 -3.28
CA SER A 7 -13.87 -13.58 -3.00
C SER A 7 -14.13 -13.78 -1.50
N THR A 8 -13.19 -14.41 -0.80
CA THR A 8 -13.22 -14.56 0.66
C THR A 8 -11.88 -14.16 1.26
N ILE A 9 -11.85 -13.85 2.56
CA ILE A 9 -10.60 -13.48 3.22
C ILE A 9 -9.61 -14.65 3.23
N GLY A 10 -10.11 -15.89 3.34
CA GLY A 10 -9.30 -17.10 3.25
C GLY A 10 -8.63 -17.26 1.89
N ASP A 11 -9.39 -17.06 0.81
CA ASP A 11 -8.86 -17.15 -0.56
C ASP A 11 -7.80 -16.06 -0.80
N CYS A 12 -8.05 -14.85 -0.32
CA CYS A 12 -7.12 -13.73 -0.43
C CYS A 12 -5.80 -14.04 0.31
N ILE A 13 -5.87 -14.56 1.53
CA ILE A 13 -4.69 -14.99 2.30
C ILE A 13 -3.89 -16.05 1.55
N GLN A 14 -4.55 -17.08 0.99
CA GLN A 14 -3.86 -18.14 0.27
C GLN A 14 -3.24 -17.65 -1.03
N TRP A 15 -3.94 -16.79 -1.75
CA TRP A 15 -3.43 -16.17 -2.98
C TRP A 15 -2.18 -15.32 -2.70
N LEU A 16 -2.22 -14.47 -1.67
CA LEU A 16 -1.08 -13.64 -1.27
C LEU A 16 0.13 -14.46 -0.81
N ARG A 17 -0.11 -15.58 -0.13
CA ARG A 17 0.93 -16.55 0.24
C ARG A 17 1.56 -17.21 -0.98
N GLY A 18 0.75 -17.60 -1.96
CA GLY A 18 1.24 -18.14 -3.23
C GLY A 18 2.13 -17.15 -4.00
N LEU A 19 1.88 -15.86 -3.86
CA LEU A 19 2.71 -14.78 -4.40
C LEU A 19 3.94 -14.42 -3.54
N GLY A 20 4.08 -15.00 -2.34
CA GLY A 20 5.15 -14.65 -1.39
C GLY A 20 4.97 -13.27 -0.73
N LEU A 21 3.78 -12.67 -0.83
CA LEU A 21 3.48 -11.35 -0.24
C LEU A 21 3.03 -11.44 1.22
N LEU A 22 2.73 -12.63 1.72
CA LEU A 22 2.33 -12.89 3.09
C LEU A 22 3.09 -14.10 3.65
N PRO A 23 3.57 -14.06 4.90
CA PRO A 23 4.25 -15.19 5.53
C PRO A 23 3.36 -16.44 5.60
N THR A 24 3.94 -17.59 5.25
CA THR A 24 3.34 -18.93 5.40
C THR A 24 3.72 -19.60 6.71
N ASN A 25 4.84 -19.21 7.31
CA ASN A 25 5.29 -19.62 8.63
C ASN A 25 5.85 -18.41 9.39
N LYS A 26 5.97 -18.54 10.72
CA LYS A 26 6.51 -17.49 11.56
C LYS A 26 7.23 -18.09 12.76
N GLY A 27 8.51 -17.75 12.93
CA GLY A 27 9.27 -18.06 14.14
C GLY A 27 9.19 -16.93 15.16
N CYS A 28 9.22 -17.28 16.44
CA CYS A 28 9.38 -16.29 17.50
C CYS A 28 10.80 -15.71 17.49
N GLN A 29 10.92 -14.38 17.47
CA GLN A 29 12.22 -13.69 17.49
C GLN A 29 13.02 -13.90 18.80
N GLN A 30 12.35 -14.30 19.89
CA GLN A 30 13.01 -14.45 21.20
C GLN A 30 13.48 -15.87 21.49
N CYS A 31 12.72 -16.89 21.07
CA CYS A 31 13.02 -18.29 21.38
C CYS A 31 13.16 -19.20 20.16
N GLY A 32 13.03 -18.66 18.93
CA GLY A 32 13.23 -19.40 17.67
C GLY A 32 12.17 -20.45 17.34
N THR A 33 11.26 -20.75 18.27
CA THR A 33 10.22 -21.77 18.09
C THR A 33 9.15 -21.28 17.10
N GLN A 34 8.62 -22.22 16.31
CA GLN A 34 7.56 -21.96 15.33
C GLN A 34 6.24 -21.58 16.03
N MET A 35 5.59 -20.55 15.50
CA MET A 35 4.27 -20.10 15.94
C MET A 35 3.17 -20.85 15.18
N THR A 36 1.98 -20.89 15.77
CA THR A 36 0.79 -21.50 15.17
C THR A 36 -0.17 -20.40 14.72
N GLU A 37 -0.76 -20.59 13.54
CA GLU A 37 -1.84 -19.73 13.06
C GLU A 37 -3.14 -20.10 13.78
N VAL A 38 -3.81 -19.12 14.38
CA VAL A 38 -5.08 -19.32 15.07
C VAL A 38 -6.13 -18.33 14.56
N ASN A 39 -7.39 -18.73 14.63
CA ASN A 39 -8.50 -17.82 14.35
C ASN A 39 -8.55 -16.73 15.44
N ASP A 40 -8.77 -15.50 15.00
CA ASP A 40 -8.95 -14.33 15.87
C ASP A 40 -10.31 -13.71 15.55
N ALA A 41 -11.05 -13.32 16.59
CA ALA A 41 -12.30 -12.60 16.45
C ALA A 41 -12.08 -11.11 16.10
N LYS A 42 -10.83 -10.62 16.20
CA LYS A 42 -10.48 -9.24 15.84
C LYS A 42 -10.68 -8.97 14.34
N PRO A 43 -11.01 -7.73 13.96
CA PRO A 43 -11.79 -7.47 12.75
C PRO A 43 -11.01 -7.47 11.43
N ASN A 44 -9.69 -7.62 11.43
CA ASN A 44 -8.92 -7.28 10.22
C ASN A 44 -8.85 -8.44 9.20
N ASP A 45 -8.42 -9.64 9.60
CA ASP A 45 -8.32 -10.81 8.69
C ASP A 45 -8.79 -12.13 9.33
N GLY A 46 -9.33 -12.06 10.55
CA GLY A 46 -9.81 -13.23 11.28
C GLY A 46 -8.73 -14.22 11.73
N LYS A 47 -7.43 -13.87 11.59
CA LYS A 47 -6.31 -14.78 11.92
C LYS A 47 -5.11 -14.06 12.50
N ARG A 48 -4.32 -14.79 13.29
CA ARG A 48 -3.06 -14.31 13.87
C ARG A 48 -2.04 -15.41 14.11
N TRP A 49 -0.77 -15.02 14.26
CA TRP A 49 0.28 -15.89 14.77
C TRP A 49 0.29 -15.85 16.30
N ARG A 50 0.22 -17.03 16.93
CA ARG A 50 0.31 -17.19 18.38
C ARG A 50 1.30 -18.29 18.72
N PHE A 51 2.01 -18.11 19.81
CA PHE A 51 2.85 -19.18 20.33
C PHE A 51 2.03 -20.36 20.87
N PRO A 52 2.43 -21.62 20.61
CA PRO A 52 1.68 -22.79 21.08
C PRO A 52 1.84 -23.07 22.59
N LEU A 53 2.99 -22.72 23.17
CA LEU A 53 3.30 -23.01 24.58
C LEU A 53 3.08 -21.79 25.49
N LYS A 54 2.87 -22.00 26.78
CA LYS A 54 2.76 -20.88 27.75
C LYS A 54 4.10 -20.20 28.06
N THR A 55 5.22 -20.81 27.67
CA THR A 55 6.57 -20.29 27.93
C THR A 55 6.87 -19.00 27.18
N CYS A 56 6.18 -18.74 26.07
CA CYS A 56 6.21 -17.46 25.37
C CYS A 56 4.77 -17.06 25.04
N THR A 57 4.36 -15.85 25.41
CA THR A 57 2.98 -15.35 25.20
C THR A 57 2.89 -14.39 24.00
N LYS A 58 3.94 -14.31 23.18
CA LYS A 58 3.99 -13.40 22.04
C LYS A 58 2.99 -13.81 20.97
N GLU A 59 2.40 -12.79 20.38
CA GLU A 59 1.41 -12.88 19.31
C GLU A 59 1.67 -11.74 18.33
N CYS A 60 1.48 -11.99 17.04
CA CYS A 60 1.59 -10.97 16.01
C CYS A 60 0.58 -11.20 14.89
N SER A 61 0.39 -10.17 14.07
CA SER A 61 -0.49 -10.25 12.90
C SER A 61 0.03 -11.27 11.90
N ILE A 62 -0.86 -11.91 11.14
CA ILE A 62 -0.45 -12.72 9.98
C ILE A 62 0.36 -11.91 8.94
N ARG A 63 0.20 -10.59 8.97
CA ARG A 63 0.85 -9.62 8.10
C ARG A 63 2.25 -9.20 8.57
N ASP A 64 2.64 -9.56 9.78
CA ASP A 64 3.90 -9.10 10.37
C ASP A 64 5.11 -9.49 9.51
N GLY A 65 5.97 -8.52 9.18
CA GLY A 65 7.10 -8.72 8.28
C GLY A 65 6.74 -8.80 6.79
N SER A 66 5.56 -8.32 6.41
CA SER A 66 5.14 -8.15 5.01
C SER A 66 4.81 -6.70 4.69
N PHE A 67 4.60 -6.42 3.40
CA PHE A 67 4.05 -5.14 2.92
C PHE A 67 2.77 -4.73 3.66
N PHE A 68 1.94 -5.69 4.08
CA PHE A 68 0.66 -5.39 4.74
C PHE A 68 0.78 -5.19 6.27
N GLY A 69 1.98 -5.35 6.83
CA GLY A 69 2.21 -5.33 8.28
C GLY A 69 2.02 -3.96 8.92
N ASP A 70 2.45 -2.90 8.21
CA ASP A 70 2.51 -1.54 8.73
C ASP A 70 1.52 -0.61 8.02
N GLY A 71 0.95 0.34 8.75
CA GLY A 71 0.25 1.50 8.16
C GLY A 71 -1.23 1.36 7.85
N THR A 72 -1.84 0.16 7.90
CA THR A 72 -3.28 0.00 7.63
C THR A 72 -3.98 -1.04 8.51
N ARG A 73 -5.19 -0.68 8.98
CA ARG A 73 -6.11 -1.58 9.71
C ARG A 73 -7.18 -2.20 8.81
N LEU A 74 -7.15 -1.91 7.51
CA LEU A 74 -8.12 -2.42 6.54
C LEU A 74 -7.89 -3.91 6.29
N GLU A 75 -8.95 -4.66 6.00
CA GLU A 75 -8.88 -6.07 5.60
C GLU A 75 -8.06 -6.24 4.31
N LEU A 76 -7.31 -7.35 4.20
CA LEU A 76 -6.43 -7.59 3.04
C LEU A 76 -7.16 -7.47 1.69
N ARG A 77 -8.41 -7.98 1.61
CA ARG A 77 -9.22 -7.90 0.39
C ARG A 77 -9.44 -6.46 -0.07
N VAL A 78 -9.77 -5.58 0.86
CA VAL A 78 -10.00 -4.16 0.60
C VAL A 78 -8.72 -3.48 0.09
N ILE A 79 -7.57 -3.85 0.66
CA ILE A 79 -6.27 -3.33 0.22
C ILE A 79 -5.98 -3.77 -1.22
N ILE A 80 -6.22 -5.03 -1.56
CA ILE A 80 -5.99 -5.58 -2.90
C ILE A 80 -6.93 -4.99 -3.95
N ASP A 81 -8.21 -4.85 -3.63
CA ASP A 81 -9.17 -4.21 -4.54
C ASP A 81 -8.74 -2.75 -4.80
N LEU A 82 -8.35 -2.00 -3.77
CA LEU A 82 -7.85 -0.63 -3.94
C LEU A 82 -6.59 -0.56 -4.80
N LEU A 83 -5.62 -1.47 -4.58
CA LEU A 83 -4.41 -1.56 -5.40
C LEU A 83 -4.75 -1.82 -6.88
N TYR A 84 -5.74 -2.67 -7.14
CA TYR A 84 -6.23 -2.92 -8.49
C TYR A 84 -6.85 -1.68 -9.12
N HIS A 85 -7.76 -0.99 -8.42
CA HIS A 85 -8.34 0.26 -8.92
C HIS A 85 -7.28 1.34 -9.13
N TYR A 86 -6.24 1.37 -8.29
CA TYR A 86 -5.11 2.28 -8.44
C TYR A 86 -4.32 1.98 -9.71
N ALA A 87 -3.97 0.71 -9.94
CA ALA A 87 -3.27 0.28 -11.14
C ALA A 87 -4.07 0.56 -12.43
N CYS A 88 -5.40 0.48 -12.37
CA CYS A 88 -6.28 0.82 -13.49
C CYS A 88 -6.50 2.34 -13.69
N GLY A 89 -5.93 3.21 -12.84
CA GLY A 89 -6.16 4.66 -12.91
C GLY A 89 -7.55 5.11 -12.45
N ASN A 90 -8.33 4.22 -11.82
CA ASN A 90 -9.72 4.44 -11.43
C ASN A 90 -9.92 4.62 -9.92
N ALA A 91 -8.84 4.71 -9.14
CA ALA A 91 -8.88 4.92 -7.69
C ALA A 91 -9.25 6.36 -7.33
N THR A 92 -10.55 6.68 -7.39
CA THR A 92 -11.10 7.89 -6.78
C THR A 92 -11.78 7.57 -5.45
N SER A 93 -11.73 8.50 -4.51
CA SER A 93 -12.41 8.37 -3.20
C SER A 93 -13.91 8.11 -3.34
N LYS A 94 -14.54 8.63 -4.41
CA LYS A 94 -15.96 8.46 -4.71
C LYS A 94 -16.28 7.04 -5.18
N ASN A 95 -15.46 6.45 -6.04
CA ASN A 95 -15.67 5.09 -6.54
C ASN A 95 -15.43 4.07 -5.44
N LEU A 96 -14.32 4.19 -4.71
CA LEU A 96 -13.95 3.25 -3.65
C LEU A 96 -14.78 3.41 -2.37
N GLY A 97 -15.32 4.60 -2.10
CA GLY A 97 -16.34 4.76 -1.05
C GLY A 97 -17.63 3.99 -1.36
N ARG A 98 -18.03 3.93 -2.64
CA ARG A 98 -19.19 3.13 -3.09
C ARG A 98 -18.89 1.64 -3.13
N GLU A 99 -17.74 1.25 -3.68
CA GLU A 99 -17.42 -0.14 -4.00
C GLU A 99 -16.87 -0.89 -2.77
N CYS A 100 -16.08 -0.23 -1.92
CA CYS A 100 -15.42 -0.86 -0.78
C CYS A 100 -15.97 -0.41 0.58
N GLY A 101 -16.96 0.50 0.62
CA GLY A 101 -17.53 1.02 1.87
C GLY A 101 -16.53 1.78 2.74
N LEU A 102 -15.45 2.30 2.14
CA LEU A 102 -14.36 2.94 2.86
C LEU A 102 -14.71 4.38 3.26
N ALA A 103 -14.38 4.74 4.51
CA ALA A 103 -14.33 6.14 4.91
C ALA A 103 -13.27 6.88 4.08
N ALA A 104 -13.57 8.13 3.69
CA ALA A 104 -12.68 8.94 2.85
C ALA A 104 -11.27 9.08 3.45
N GLU A 105 -11.15 9.21 4.77
CA GLU A 105 -9.88 9.28 5.47
C GLU A 105 -9.06 7.99 5.32
N ALA A 106 -9.69 6.83 5.48
CA ALA A 106 -9.04 5.54 5.31
C ALA A 106 -8.52 5.35 3.88
N PHE A 107 -9.29 5.80 2.89
CA PHE A 107 -8.85 5.84 1.49
C PHE A 107 -7.62 6.73 1.30
N VAL A 108 -7.64 7.98 1.79
CA VAL A 108 -6.52 8.92 1.63
C VAL A 108 -5.25 8.36 2.27
N ASN A 109 -5.35 7.80 3.47
CA ASN A 109 -4.22 7.21 4.18
C ASN A 109 -3.61 6.04 3.39
N LEU A 110 -4.43 5.11 2.93
CA LEU A 110 -3.95 3.97 2.15
C LEU A 110 -3.39 4.40 0.79
N HIS A 111 -4.05 5.34 0.10
CA HIS A 111 -3.57 5.88 -1.16
C HIS A 111 -2.19 6.56 -1.00
N ASN A 112 -2.00 7.36 0.04
CA ASN A 112 -0.72 8.00 0.32
C ASN A 112 0.37 6.98 0.67
N TYR A 113 0.03 5.94 1.45
CA TYR A 113 0.95 4.85 1.75
C TYR A 113 1.43 4.13 0.48
N VAL A 114 0.49 3.70 -0.38
CA VAL A 114 0.79 3.03 -1.65
C VAL A 114 1.62 3.92 -2.57
N ARG A 115 1.23 5.19 -2.71
CA ARG A 115 1.99 6.17 -3.49
C ARG A 115 3.41 6.35 -2.96
N GLY A 116 3.60 6.35 -1.64
CA GLY A 116 4.94 6.43 -1.02
C GLY A 116 5.81 5.23 -1.40
N VAL A 117 5.27 4.03 -1.32
CA VAL A 117 5.96 2.78 -1.67
C VAL A 117 6.39 2.77 -3.14
N PHE A 118 5.48 3.11 -4.06
CA PHE A 118 5.82 3.23 -5.48
C PHE A 118 6.82 4.35 -5.74
N GLY A 119 6.67 5.50 -5.07
CA GLY A 119 7.60 6.61 -5.18
C GLY A 119 9.02 6.19 -4.79
N GLU A 120 9.20 5.49 -3.68
CA GLU A 120 10.50 4.96 -3.27
C GLU A 120 11.06 3.94 -4.27
N TYR A 121 10.22 3.03 -4.79
CA TYR A 121 10.65 2.08 -5.80
C TYR A 121 11.18 2.78 -7.06
N PHE A 122 10.45 3.75 -7.60
CA PHE A 122 10.86 4.48 -8.80
C PHE A 122 12.03 5.43 -8.56
N LEU A 123 12.23 5.94 -7.35
CA LEU A 123 13.43 6.70 -7.01
C LEU A 123 14.68 5.81 -7.03
N ARG A 124 14.57 4.57 -6.56
CA ARG A 124 15.68 3.59 -6.56
C ARG A 124 15.89 2.93 -7.92
N HIS A 125 14.82 2.77 -8.69
CA HIS A 125 14.81 2.15 -10.02
C HIS A 125 14.34 3.18 -11.04
N SER A 126 15.08 4.27 -11.16
CA SER A 126 14.70 5.36 -12.05
C SER A 126 14.63 4.86 -13.49
N ALA A 127 13.40 4.81 -14.02
CA ALA A 127 13.22 4.71 -15.45
C ALA A 127 13.74 6.02 -16.04
N ARG A 128 14.86 5.97 -16.75
CA ARG A 128 15.45 7.16 -17.37
C ARG A 128 14.46 7.71 -18.42
N ILE A 129 13.81 8.81 -18.10
CA ILE A 129 12.96 9.54 -19.03
C ILE A 129 13.85 10.50 -19.82
N GLY A 130 14.15 10.15 -21.08
CA GLY A 130 14.97 10.96 -21.99
C GLY A 130 16.47 10.64 -22.00
N GLY A 131 17.25 11.49 -22.66
CA GLY A 131 18.68 11.26 -22.89
C GLY A 131 19.25 12.11 -24.03
N GLN A 132 20.55 11.99 -24.29
CA GLN A 132 21.15 12.66 -25.45
C GLN A 132 20.38 12.25 -26.72
N GLY A 133 19.99 13.24 -27.53
CA GLY A 133 19.19 13.02 -28.74
C GLY A 133 17.70 12.74 -28.52
N HIS A 134 17.21 12.70 -27.28
CA HIS A 134 15.79 12.49 -26.99
C HIS A 134 15.11 13.82 -26.64
N ARG A 135 14.03 14.15 -27.34
CA ARG A 135 13.13 15.25 -26.97
C ARG A 135 12.04 14.67 -26.07
N VAL A 136 12.02 15.07 -24.81
CA VAL A 136 10.93 14.76 -23.88
C VAL A 136 9.97 15.93 -23.92
N GLU A 137 8.73 15.66 -24.30
CA GLU A 137 7.63 16.63 -24.28
C GLU A 137 6.74 16.35 -23.06
N ILE A 138 6.44 17.41 -22.32
CA ILE A 138 5.54 17.34 -21.16
C ILE A 138 4.20 17.90 -21.63
N ASP A 139 3.29 17.01 -22.00
CA ASP A 139 2.01 17.34 -22.64
C ASP A 139 1.11 18.20 -21.72
N GLU A 140 1.09 17.91 -20.41
CA GLU A 140 0.31 18.70 -19.45
C GLU A 140 1.00 18.78 -18.07
N SER A 141 1.27 19.99 -17.59
CA SER A 141 1.68 20.24 -16.21
C SER A 141 0.58 20.98 -15.46
N VAL A 142 -0.12 20.30 -14.56
CA VAL A 142 -1.14 20.89 -13.69
C VAL A 142 -0.45 21.65 -12.54
N PHE A 143 -0.08 22.89 -12.82
CA PHE A 143 0.32 23.83 -11.77
C PHE A 143 -0.95 24.32 -11.06
N HIS A 144 -1.12 23.93 -9.79
CA HIS A 144 -2.25 24.38 -8.99
C HIS A 144 -2.23 25.91 -8.88
N LYS A 145 -3.32 26.57 -9.29
CA LYS A 145 -3.55 27.98 -8.94
C LYS A 145 -3.92 28.04 -7.45
N ARG A 146 -3.25 28.89 -6.65
CA ARG A 146 -3.70 29.17 -5.27
C ARG A 146 -5.13 29.72 -5.32
N LYS A 147 -5.97 29.25 -4.39
CA LYS A 147 -7.32 29.79 -4.19
C LYS A 147 -7.21 31.29 -3.86
N ALA A 148 -8.07 32.11 -4.48
CA ALA A 148 -8.21 33.56 -4.28
C ALA A 148 -7.38 34.54 -5.14
N ASN A 149 -6.87 34.17 -6.32
CA ASN A 149 -6.29 35.13 -7.30
C ASN A 149 -5.24 36.12 -6.74
N VAL A 150 -4.61 35.82 -5.60
CA VAL A 150 -3.56 36.66 -5.04
C VAL A 150 -2.32 36.51 -5.94
N GLY A 151 -1.95 37.60 -6.60
CA GLY A 151 -1.05 37.65 -7.76
C GLY A 151 0.27 36.89 -7.62
N ARG A 152 0.81 36.49 -8.77
CA ARG A 152 2.16 35.94 -8.92
C ARG A 152 3.18 37.00 -8.55
N VAL A 153 3.96 36.78 -7.49
CA VAL A 153 5.29 37.38 -7.38
C VAL A 153 6.28 36.35 -7.91
N TRP A 154 6.68 36.51 -9.17
CA TRP A 154 7.87 35.83 -9.67
C TRP A 154 9.09 36.62 -9.20
N THR A 155 9.65 36.26 -8.05
CA THR A 155 11.03 36.64 -7.75
C THR A 155 11.93 35.73 -8.56
N HIS A 156 12.41 36.21 -9.71
CA HIS A 156 13.64 35.68 -10.30
C HIS A 156 14.76 35.94 -9.30
N SER A 157 15.19 34.92 -8.57
CA SER A 157 16.42 34.96 -7.79
C SER A 157 17.07 33.60 -7.88
N GLY A 158 18.04 33.51 -8.79
CA GLY A 158 18.83 32.31 -9.04
C GLY A 158 19.40 32.33 -10.45
N CYS A 159 20.30 33.28 -10.73
CA CYS A 159 21.32 33.05 -11.74
C CYS A 159 22.09 31.79 -11.37
N LEU A 160 22.15 30.83 -12.26
CA LEU A 160 23.32 29.97 -12.41
C LEU A 160 23.73 30.09 -13.87
N GLU A 161 24.74 30.92 -14.07
CA GLU A 161 25.53 30.95 -15.30
C GLU A 161 26.25 29.60 -15.47
N ALA A 162 26.65 29.38 -16.74
CA ALA A 162 27.45 28.31 -17.32
C ALA A 162 28.30 27.43 -16.39
#